data_AF-A0A2V9NVH8-F1
#
_entry.id   AF-A0A2V9NVH8-F1
#
_cell.length_a   1.000
_cell.length_b   1.000
_cell.length_c   1.000
_cell.angle_alpha   90.00
_cell.angle_beta   90.00
_cell.angle_gamma   90.00
#
_symmetry.space_group_name_H-M   'P 1'
#
loop_
_entity.id
_entity.type
_entity.pdbx_description
1 polymer ?
#
loop_
_entity_poly.entity_id
_entity_poly.type
_entity_poly.pdbx_seq_one_letter_code
_entity_poly.pdbx_strand_id
1 'polypeptide(L)'
;RLDDQAPYRAAINEKLLDAANKAGRKGITLLLENDGGLNTATGAEAASVLNAVKSPYFMLNWDPGNAAAWGEKAYPDGYNLLPKDRIGHCHCKDAIKSAKGYDWAPMGKGFVDWSGQFKALKRDGYCFAVSLETHWNGGGTPEESSRQSWAGMKKLLQQAEAL
;
A
#
# COMPACT_ATOMS: atom_id res chain seq x y z
N ARG A 1 -3.27 -14.97 7.36
CA ARG A 1 -1.96 -14.69 7.98
C ARG A 1 -1.61 -15.84 8.93
N LEU A 2 -0.35 -16.24 9.02
CA LEU A 2 0.11 -17.17 10.06
C LEU A 2 0.17 -16.45 11.41
N ASP A 3 -0.32 -17.08 12.48
CA ASP A 3 -0.31 -16.51 13.84
C ASP A 3 1.12 -16.25 14.34
N ASP A 4 2.02 -17.22 14.11
CA ASP A 4 3.45 -17.05 14.26
C ASP A 4 4.16 -17.27 12.93
N GLN A 5 4.73 -16.18 12.40
CA GLN A 5 5.47 -16.22 11.15
C GLN A 5 6.95 -16.54 11.33
N ALA A 6 7.51 -16.39 12.54
CA ALA A 6 8.95 -16.46 12.75
C ALA A 6 9.57 -17.77 12.25
N PRO A 7 8.97 -18.97 12.48
CA PRO A 7 9.51 -20.23 11.99
C PRO A 7 9.50 -20.34 10.45
N TYR A 8 8.58 -19.64 9.80
CA TYR A 8 8.33 -19.74 8.36
C TYR A 8 8.92 -18.59 7.56
N ARG A 9 9.42 -17.55 8.23
CA ARG A 9 9.79 -16.29 7.59
C ARG A 9 10.89 -16.46 6.54
N ALA A 10 11.90 -17.28 6.85
CA ALA A 10 12.98 -17.61 5.92
C ALA A 10 12.45 -18.31 4.65
N ALA A 11 11.61 -19.34 4.82
CA ALA A 11 11.03 -20.08 3.69
C ALA A 11 10.13 -19.20 2.82
N ILE A 12 9.29 -18.34 3.42
CA ILE A 12 8.45 -17.41 2.65
C ILE A 12 9.33 -16.42 1.86
N ASN A 13 10.36 -15.86 2.48
CA ASN A 13 11.26 -14.91 1.82
C ASN A 13 12.05 -15.57 0.67
N GLU A 14 12.47 -16.82 0.83
CA GLU A 14 13.10 -17.60 -0.25
C GLU A 14 12.14 -17.79 -1.43
N LYS A 15 10.86 -18.10 -1.18
CA LYS A 15 9.86 -18.22 -2.26
C LYS A 15 9.59 -16.90 -2.97
N LEU A 16 9.55 -15.79 -2.24
CA LEU A 16 9.43 -14.46 -2.84
C LEU A 16 10.65 -14.12 -3.70
N LEU A 17 11.87 -14.45 -3.24
CA LEU A 17 13.11 -14.25 -3.98
C LEU A 17 13.13 -15.06 -5.29
N ASP A 18 12.80 -16.35 -5.22
CA ASP A 18 12.73 -17.22 -6.41
C ASP A 18 11.67 -16.71 -7.40
N ALA A 19 10.48 -16.34 -6.91
CA ALA A 19 9.40 -15.79 -7.74
C ALA A 19 9.83 -14.49 -8.43
N ALA A 20 10.44 -13.55 -7.70
CA ALA A 20 10.95 -12.30 -8.26
C ALA A 20 12.02 -12.55 -9.33
N ASN A 21 12.97 -13.44 -9.09
CA ASN A 21 14.01 -13.76 -10.07
C ASN A 21 13.46 -14.49 -11.30
N LYS A 22 12.41 -15.31 -11.14
CA LYS A 22 11.69 -15.93 -12.26
C LYS A 22 10.94 -14.89 -13.10
N ALA A 23 10.27 -13.93 -12.46
CA ALA A 23 9.59 -12.83 -13.15
C ALA A 23 10.61 -11.93 -13.88
N GLY A 24 11.71 -11.59 -13.22
CA GLY A 24 12.77 -10.73 -13.76
C GLY A 24 13.42 -11.27 -15.02
N ARG A 25 13.61 -12.59 -15.12
CA ARG A 25 14.09 -13.26 -16.36
C ARG A 25 13.18 -13.05 -17.56
N LYS A 26 11.93 -12.60 -17.35
CA LYS A 26 10.95 -12.27 -18.39
C LYS A 26 10.73 -10.76 -18.51
N GLY A 27 11.55 -9.92 -17.87
CA GLY A 27 11.37 -8.47 -17.85
C GLY A 27 10.18 -8.00 -17.01
N ILE A 28 9.72 -8.81 -16.05
CA ILE A 28 8.57 -8.50 -15.18
C ILE A 28 9.08 -8.21 -13.77
N THR A 29 8.61 -7.12 -13.17
CA THR A 29 8.81 -6.81 -11.75
C THR A 29 7.67 -7.41 -10.92
N LEU A 30 8.01 -8.13 -9.86
CA LEU A 30 7.06 -8.64 -8.88
C LEU A 30 6.83 -7.58 -7.80
N LEU A 31 5.57 -7.21 -7.59
CA LEU A 31 5.14 -6.30 -6.53
C LEU A 31 4.45 -7.07 -5.41
N LEU A 32 4.98 -6.98 -4.18
CA LEU A 32 4.29 -7.46 -2.99
C LEU A 32 3.39 -6.36 -2.45
N GLU A 33 2.11 -6.64 -2.25
CA GLU A 33 1.20 -5.75 -1.52
C GLU A 33 1.24 -6.03 -0.02
N ASN A 34 1.13 -4.99 0.81
CA ASN A 34 0.87 -5.15 2.23
C ASN A 34 -0.64 -5.25 2.49
N ASP A 35 -1.07 -6.32 3.15
CA ASP A 35 -2.47 -6.63 3.45
C ASP A 35 -2.58 -7.44 4.76
N GLY A 36 -3.56 -7.08 5.61
CA GLY A 36 -3.79 -7.71 6.92
C GLY A 36 -4.13 -9.20 6.88
N GLY A 37 -4.73 -9.67 5.78
CA GLY A 37 -5.00 -11.08 5.52
C GLY A 37 -3.76 -11.88 5.14
N LEU A 38 -2.68 -11.22 4.72
CA LEU A 38 -1.43 -11.83 4.27
C LEU A 38 -0.36 -11.82 5.37
N ASN A 39 0.83 -12.35 5.04
CA ASN A 39 1.97 -12.41 5.96
C ASN A 39 2.83 -11.13 5.95
N THR A 40 2.29 -10.02 5.45
CA THR A 40 2.92 -8.68 5.43
C THR A 40 1.79 -7.66 5.43
N ALA A 41 1.52 -6.97 6.54
CA ALA A 41 0.34 -6.09 6.68
C ALA A 41 0.68 -4.60 6.74
N THR A 42 1.80 -4.26 7.35
CA THR A 42 2.17 -2.87 7.66
C THR A 42 3.41 -2.43 6.87
N GLY A 43 3.70 -1.12 6.87
CA GLY A 43 4.93 -0.55 6.35
C GLY A 43 6.16 -1.11 7.05
N ALA A 44 6.11 -1.31 8.37
CA ALA A 44 7.20 -1.94 9.12
C ALA A 44 7.47 -3.39 8.68
N GLU A 45 6.42 -4.18 8.47
CA GLU A 45 6.56 -5.56 7.99
C GLU A 45 7.06 -5.60 6.53
N ALA A 46 6.54 -4.72 5.68
CA ALA A 46 6.98 -4.58 4.30
C ALA A 46 8.46 -4.18 4.21
N ALA A 47 8.92 -3.24 5.04
CA ALA A 47 10.33 -2.86 5.14
C ALA A 47 11.21 -4.06 5.53
N SER A 48 10.77 -4.88 6.50
CA SER A 48 11.47 -6.10 6.90
C SER A 48 11.56 -7.11 5.75
N VAL A 49 10.47 -7.34 5.01
CA VAL A 49 10.46 -8.26 3.86
C VAL A 49 11.33 -7.75 2.73
N LEU A 50 11.26 -6.46 2.39
CA LEU A 50 12.14 -5.84 1.38
C LEU A 50 13.60 -5.94 1.82
N ASN A 51 13.91 -5.78 3.10
CA ASN A 51 15.27 -5.96 3.58
C ASN A 51 15.76 -7.41 3.42
N ALA A 52 14.92 -8.41 3.67
CA ALA A 52 15.31 -9.81 3.53
C ALA A 52 15.36 -10.30 2.07
N VAL A 53 14.45 -9.84 1.22
CA VAL A 53 14.32 -10.28 -0.18
C VAL A 53 15.11 -9.34 -1.10
N LYS A 54 16.36 -9.73 -1.40
CA LYS A 54 17.30 -8.98 -2.23
C LYS A 54 17.22 -9.40 -3.71
N SER A 55 16.23 -8.89 -4.43
CA SER A 55 16.14 -8.98 -5.90
C SER A 55 15.83 -7.61 -6.49
N PRO A 56 16.47 -7.19 -7.60
CA PRO A 56 16.13 -5.95 -8.29
C PRO A 56 14.74 -6.01 -8.95
N TYR A 57 14.16 -7.20 -9.07
CA TYR A 57 12.84 -7.44 -9.64
C TYR A 57 11.74 -7.57 -8.57
N PHE A 58 12.05 -7.24 -7.31
CA PHE A 58 11.11 -7.30 -6.20
C PHE A 58 10.90 -5.92 -5.58
N MET A 59 9.69 -5.40 -5.68
CA MET A 59 9.30 -4.09 -5.15
C MET A 59 7.99 -4.23 -4.37
N LEU A 60 7.54 -3.13 -3.76
CA LEU A 60 6.31 -3.03 -2.98
C LEU A 60 5.20 -2.38 -3.82
N ASN A 61 4.00 -2.97 -3.77
CA ASN A 61 2.76 -2.25 -3.99
C ASN A 61 2.31 -1.69 -2.65
N TRP A 62 2.59 -0.42 -2.39
CA TRP A 62 2.32 0.19 -1.08
C TRP A 62 0.83 0.50 -0.95
N ASP A 63 0.19 -0.03 0.08
CA ASP A 63 -1.20 0.30 0.44
C ASP A 63 -1.24 0.93 1.85
N PRO A 64 -1.23 2.27 1.93
CA PRO A 64 -1.45 3.01 3.17
C PRO A 64 -2.77 2.66 3.87
N GLY A 65 -3.83 2.37 3.11
CA GLY A 65 -5.16 2.08 3.64
C GLY A 65 -5.17 0.75 4.39
N ASN A 66 -4.51 -0.28 3.86
CA ASN A 66 -4.34 -1.56 4.53
C ASN A 66 -3.50 -1.43 5.81
N ALA A 67 -2.38 -0.71 5.76
CA ALA A 67 -1.55 -0.45 6.94
C ALA A 67 -2.33 0.29 8.04
N ALA A 68 -3.10 1.30 7.65
CA ALA A 68 -3.99 2.08 8.49
C ALA A 68 -5.11 1.25 9.12
N ALA A 69 -5.76 0.39 8.34
CA ALA A 69 -6.77 -0.56 8.81
C ALA A 69 -6.19 -1.56 9.83
N TRP A 70 -4.88 -1.85 9.74
CA TRP A 70 -4.15 -2.69 10.68
C TRP A 70 -3.54 -1.93 11.87
N GLY A 71 -3.94 -0.67 12.08
CA GLY A 71 -3.55 0.14 13.23
C GLY A 71 -2.20 0.84 13.11
N GLU A 72 -1.50 0.73 11.98
CA GLU A 72 -0.30 1.52 11.72
C GLU A 72 -0.67 2.94 11.30
N LYS A 73 0.09 3.93 11.76
CA LYS A 73 0.03 5.26 11.14
C LYS A 73 0.79 5.22 9.82
N ALA A 74 0.09 4.91 8.73
CA ALA A 74 0.69 4.68 7.42
C ALA A 74 1.59 5.83 6.93
N TYR A 75 1.18 7.09 7.13
CA TYR A 75 2.03 8.26 6.92
C TYR A 75 2.03 9.16 8.17
N PRO A 76 3.20 9.64 8.63
CA PRO A 76 4.53 9.41 8.06
C PRO A 76 5.21 8.11 8.53
N ASP A 77 4.72 7.48 9.59
CA ASP A 77 5.48 6.46 10.34
C ASP A 77 5.79 5.22 9.47
N GLY A 78 4.77 4.55 8.94
CA GLY A 78 4.93 3.35 8.10
C GLY A 78 5.72 3.65 6.82
N TYR A 79 5.33 4.73 6.11
CA TYR A 79 5.99 5.15 4.89
C TYR A 79 7.48 5.39 5.09
N ASN A 80 7.89 6.09 6.16
CA ASN A 80 9.30 6.44 6.41
C ASN A 80 10.22 5.24 6.61
N LEU A 81 9.69 4.07 6.97
CA LEU A 81 10.46 2.83 7.07
C LEU A 81 10.78 2.22 5.70
N LEU A 82 10.00 2.56 4.67
CA LEU A 82 10.10 1.94 3.35
C LEU A 82 11.26 2.50 2.53
N PRO A 83 12.05 1.63 1.85
CA PRO A 83 13.01 2.06 0.84
C PRO A 83 12.26 2.65 -0.37
N LYS A 84 12.40 3.96 -0.59
CA LYS A 84 11.59 4.73 -1.57
C LYS A 84 11.78 4.26 -3.01
N ASP A 85 13.01 3.86 -3.34
CA ASP A 85 13.42 3.30 -4.63
C ASP A 85 12.85 1.91 -4.90
N ARG A 86 12.21 1.28 -3.91
CA ARG A 86 11.56 -0.04 -4.04
C ARG A 86 10.06 0.00 -3.85
N ILE A 87 9.44 1.17 -3.96
CA ILE A 87 7.99 1.30 -4.11
C ILE A 87 7.70 1.31 -5.62
N GLY A 88 7.07 0.26 -6.13
CA GLY A 88 6.81 0.08 -7.57
C GLY A 88 5.37 0.37 -7.98
N HIS A 89 4.45 0.34 -7.02
CA HIS A 89 3.06 0.79 -7.20
C HIS A 89 2.51 1.30 -5.86
N CYS A 90 1.38 2.02 -5.91
CA CYS A 90 0.65 2.41 -4.71
C CYS A 90 -0.85 2.24 -4.94
N HIS A 91 -1.50 1.43 -4.12
CA HIS A 91 -2.95 1.37 -4.05
C HIS A 91 -3.50 2.43 -3.11
N CYS A 92 -4.61 3.05 -3.53
CA CYS A 92 -5.25 4.16 -2.86
C CYS A 92 -6.65 3.78 -2.41
N LYS A 93 -6.81 3.57 -1.10
CA LYS A 93 -8.09 3.41 -0.41
C LYS A 93 -8.04 4.14 0.94
N ASP A 94 -9.19 4.47 1.50
CA ASP A 94 -9.26 5.20 2.76
C ASP A 94 -10.16 4.46 3.75
N ALA A 95 -9.92 4.68 5.04
CA ALA A 95 -10.57 3.95 6.12
C ALA A 95 -10.99 4.90 7.24
N ILE A 96 -12.10 4.59 7.90
CA ILE A 96 -12.59 5.24 9.12
C ILE A 96 -12.55 4.26 10.29
N LYS A 97 -12.47 4.79 11.52
CA LYS A 97 -12.63 3.95 12.72
C LYS A 97 -14.09 3.53 12.84
N SER A 98 -14.31 2.28 13.23
CA SER A 98 -15.65 1.74 13.50
C SER A 98 -15.66 0.99 14.83
N ALA A 99 -16.85 0.69 15.36
CA ALA A 99 -16.98 -0.12 16.58
C ALA A 99 -16.40 -1.55 16.43
N LYS A 100 -16.20 -2.01 15.18
CA LYS A 100 -15.64 -3.33 14.86
C LYS A 100 -14.17 -3.26 14.44
N GLY A 101 -13.50 -2.12 14.67
CA GLY A 101 -12.14 -1.85 14.22
C GLY A 101 -12.12 -0.69 13.22
N TYR A 102 -12.35 -1.00 11.95
CA TYR A 102 -12.41 -0.02 10.87
C TYR A 102 -13.59 -0.27 9.94
N ASP A 103 -13.88 0.69 9.07
CA ASP A 103 -14.72 0.54 7.89
C ASP A 103 -14.08 1.33 6.74
N TRP A 104 -14.48 1.07 5.50
CA TRP A 104 -13.94 1.77 4.34
C TRP A 104 -14.62 3.13 4.15
N ALA A 105 -13.88 4.07 3.57
CA ALA A 105 -14.35 5.42 3.31
C ALA A 105 -13.99 5.85 1.89
N PRO A 106 -14.75 6.78 1.29
CA PRO A 106 -14.30 7.42 0.06
C PRO A 106 -13.04 8.24 0.36
N MET A 107 -12.14 8.32 -0.62
CA MET A 107 -10.83 8.97 -0.46
C MET A 107 -10.93 10.38 0.12
N GLY A 108 -10.15 10.65 1.16
CA GLY A 108 -10.11 11.94 1.84
C GLY A 108 -11.21 12.14 2.87
N LYS A 109 -11.97 11.09 3.20
CA LYS A 109 -12.95 11.07 4.29
C LYS A 109 -12.56 10.14 5.44
N GLY A 110 -11.47 9.40 5.29
CA GLY A 110 -10.92 8.57 6.34
C GLY A 110 -9.77 9.23 7.09
N PHE A 111 -9.01 8.41 7.80
CA PHE A 111 -7.94 8.85 8.70
C PHE A 111 -6.54 8.73 8.09
N VAL A 112 -6.39 8.24 6.85
CA VAL A 112 -5.09 8.22 6.17
C VAL A 112 -4.76 9.65 5.72
N ASP A 113 -3.57 10.15 6.07
CA ASP A 113 -3.06 11.43 5.55
C ASP A 113 -2.60 11.28 4.09
N TRP A 114 -3.57 11.18 3.18
CA TRP A 114 -3.31 11.02 1.76
C TRP A 114 -2.64 12.23 1.11
N SER A 115 -2.93 13.46 1.58
CA SER A 115 -2.24 14.65 1.08
C SER A 115 -0.75 14.60 1.44
N GLY A 116 -0.43 14.24 2.69
CA GLY A 116 0.93 14.00 3.14
C GLY A 116 1.62 12.87 2.37
N GLN A 117 0.93 11.74 2.17
CA GLN A 117 1.43 10.59 1.41
C GLN A 117 1.78 10.95 -0.04
N PHE A 118 0.89 11.66 -0.75
CA PHE A 118 1.17 12.10 -2.13
C PHE A 118 2.30 13.11 -2.22
N LYS A 119 2.37 14.08 -1.28
CA LYS A 119 3.50 15.02 -1.20
C LYS A 119 4.82 14.30 -0.98
N ALA A 120 4.81 13.26 -0.14
CA ALA A 120 6.00 12.47 0.15
C ALA A 120 6.45 11.63 -1.06
N LEU A 121 5.51 10.97 -1.76
CA LEU A 121 5.80 10.28 -3.02
C LEU A 121 6.43 11.22 -4.05
N LYS A 122 5.85 12.41 -4.26
CA LYS A 122 6.39 13.44 -5.15
C LYS A 122 7.79 13.89 -4.72
N ARG A 123 7.96 14.24 -3.44
CA ARG A 123 9.24 14.68 -2.85
C ARG A 123 10.35 13.65 -3.05
N ASP A 124 10.01 12.37 -2.88
CA ASP A 124 10.96 11.26 -2.93
C ASP A 124 11.17 10.73 -4.37
N GLY A 125 10.65 11.44 -5.39
CA GLY A 125 10.90 11.15 -6.80
C GLY A 125 10.14 9.94 -7.36
N TYR A 126 9.06 9.50 -6.69
CA TYR A 126 8.23 8.42 -7.18
C TYR A 126 7.61 8.76 -8.54
N CYS A 127 7.85 7.91 -9.53
CA CYS A 127 7.46 8.15 -10.92
C CYS A 127 6.59 7.02 -11.52
N PHE A 128 6.16 6.06 -10.71
CA PHE A 128 5.22 5.02 -11.13
C PHE A 128 3.76 5.44 -10.88
N ALA A 129 2.82 4.56 -11.19
CA ALA A 129 1.39 4.85 -11.05
C ALA A 129 0.90 4.73 -9.59
N VAL A 130 -0.13 5.50 -9.26
CA VAL A 130 -0.99 5.25 -8.10
C VAL A 130 -2.37 4.84 -8.62
N SER A 131 -3.03 3.86 -7.99
CA SER A 131 -4.32 3.33 -8.46
C SER A 131 -5.39 3.44 -7.38
N LEU A 132 -6.57 3.93 -7.75
CA LEU A 132 -7.73 3.92 -6.87
C LEU A 132 -8.23 2.48 -6.69
N GLU A 133 -8.36 2.03 -5.45
CA GLU A 133 -8.90 0.71 -5.12
C GLU A 133 -10.16 0.87 -4.26
N THR A 134 -11.29 1.05 -4.92
CA THR A 134 -12.56 1.37 -4.25
C THR A 134 -13.05 0.19 -3.41
N HIS A 135 -12.84 0.26 -2.09
CA HIS A 135 -13.45 -0.65 -1.11
C HIS A 135 -14.72 -0.09 -0.47
N TRP A 136 -14.88 1.23 -0.49
CA TRP A 136 -16.08 1.87 0.01
C TRP A 136 -17.28 1.57 -0.88
N ASN A 137 -18.43 1.26 -0.29
CA ASN A 137 -19.66 0.87 -0.99
C ASN A 137 -20.86 1.77 -0.66
N GLY A 138 -20.64 2.91 0.01
CA GLY A 138 -21.70 3.83 0.44
C GLY A 138 -22.26 4.73 -0.66
N GLY A 139 -21.78 4.61 -1.91
CA GLY A 139 -22.30 5.37 -3.05
C GLY A 139 -23.60 4.83 -3.64
N GLY A 140 -24.17 3.76 -3.08
CA GLY A 140 -25.39 3.11 -3.59
C GLY A 140 -25.16 2.15 -4.76
N THR A 141 -24.15 2.40 -5.60
CA THR A 141 -23.65 1.45 -6.62
C THR A 141 -22.11 1.36 -6.59
N PRO A 142 -21.50 0.29 -7.14
CA PRO A 142 -20.04 0.21 -7.28
C PRO A 142 -19.44 1.33 -8.13
N GLU A 143 -20.14 1.73 -9.20
CA GLU A 143 -19.71 2.84 -10.07
C GLU A 143 -19.72 4.17 -9.29
N GLU A 144 -20.81 4.48 -8.61
CA GLU A 144 -20.94 5.75 -7.89
C GLU A 144 -19.96 5.83 -6.71
N SER A 145 -19.73 4.71 -6.03
CA SER A 145 -18.71 4.64 -4.98
C SER A 145 -17.31 4.94 -5.53
N SER A 146 -17.00 4.47 -6.75
CA SER A 146 -15.74 4.76 -7.43
C SER A 146 -15.67 6.21 -7.91
N ARG A 147 -16.76 6.80 -8.42
CA ARG A 147 -16.82 8.21 -8.84
C ARG A 147 -16.54 9.15 -7.68
N GLN A 148 -17.17 8.92 -6.52
CA GLN A 148 -16.96 9.74 -5.33
C GLN A 148 -15.54 9.56 -4.75
N SER A 149 -15.05 8.33 -4.69
CA SER A 149 -13.68 8.05 -4.22
C SER A 149 -12.65 8.68 -5.16
N TRP A 150 -12.85 8.62 -6.47
CA TRP A 150 -11.99 9.30 -7.44
C TRP A 150 -12.03 10.83 -7.29
N ALA A 151 -13.22 11.41 -7.10
CA ALA A 151 -13.35 12.86 -6.88
C ALA A 151 -12.59 13.32 -5.62
N GLY A 152 -12.61 12.51 -4.55
CA GLY A 152 -11.80 12.73 -3.36
C GLY A 152 -10.30 12.64 -3.63
N MET A 153 -9.85 11.56 -4.27
CA MET A 153 -8.45 11.35 -4.63
C MET A 153 -7.89 12.47 -5.51
N LYS A 154 -8.66 12.92 -6.51
CA LYS A 154 -8.26 14.03 -7.40
C LYS A 154 -8.03 15.32 -6.62
N LYS A 155 -8.90 15.65 -5.65
CA LYS A 155 -8.71 16.82 -4.77
C LYS A 155 -7.45 16.70 -3.93
N LEU A 156 -7.18 15.53 -3.36
CA LEU A 156 -5.98 15.26 -2.57
C LEU A 156 -4.69 15.39 -3.40
N LEU A 157 -4.70 14.86 -4.63
CA LEU A 157 -3.59 15.01 -5.58
C LEU A 157 -3.33 16.48 -5.93
N GLN A 158 -4.39 17.26 -6.19
CA GLN A 158 -4.27 18.71 -6.43
C GLN A 158 -3.70 19.45 -5.21
N GLN A 159 -4.15 19.14 -4.00
CA GLN A 159 -3.61 19.71 -2.75
C GLN A 159 -2.15 19.31 -2.49
N ALA A 160 -1.71 18.18 -3.04
CA ALA A 160 -0.34 17.71 -3.01
C ALA A 160 0.52 18.25 -4.15
N GLU A 161 -0.07 19.02 -5.08
CA GLU A 161 0.55 19.46 -6.33
C GLU A 161 1.13 18.28 -7.13
N ALA A 162 0.46 17.13 -7.08
CA ALA A 162 0.88 15.87 -7.69
C ALA A 162 0.00 15.44 -8.88
N LEU A 163 -0.72 16.41 -9.47
CA LEU A 163 -1.56 16.25 -10.66
C LEU A 163 -1.06 17.16 -11.79
#